data_AF-A0A7Y2ZQ84-F1
#
_entry.id   AF-A0A7Y2ZQ84-F1
#
_cell.length_a   1.000
_cell.length_b   1.000
_cell.length_c   1.000
_cell.angle_alpha   90.00
_cell.angle_beta   90.00
_cell.angle_gamma   90.00
#
_symmetry.space_group_name_H-M   'P 1'
#
loop_
_entity.id
_entity.type
_entity.pdbx_description
1 polymer ?
#
loop_
_entity_poly.entity_id
_entity_poly.type
_entity_poly.pdbx_seq_one_letter_code
_entity_poly.pdbx_strand_id
1 'polypeptide(L)'
;EFLIPITILVVAVYNIFSASNSPKYERMGILFFSTLFFGLIHGLGFAREFKMFIGRSESKLLPLIEFALGIEVAQVIIVFVVLFLGFLGRTVFRFSRRDWMMVVSALVVGMVIPMIINSEFLS
;
A
#
# COMPACT_ATOMS: atom_id res chain seq x y z
N GLU A 1 0.54 4.55 14.11
CA GLU A 1 0.29 4.28 12.67
C GLU A 1 0.99 5.22 11.69
N PHE A 2 1.57 6.35 12.10
CA PHE A 2 2.21 7.35 11.22
C PHE A 2 3.18 6.84 10.14
N LEU A 3 3.94 5.77 10.42
CA LEU A 3 4.89 5.21 9.45
C LEU A 3 4.21 4.58 8.22
N ILE A 4 2.97 4.10 8.36
CA ILE A 4 2.18 3.54 7.26
C ILE A 4 1.92 4.62 6.19
N PRO A 5 1.24 5.75 6.48
CA PRO A 5 0.99 6.77 5.47
C PRO A 5 2.28 7.39 4.93
N ILE A 6 3.33 7.54 5.75
CA ILE A 6 4.63 8.05 5.25
C ILE A 6 5.23 7.12 4.19
N THR A 7 5.24 5.81 4.41
CA THR A 7 5.78 4.87 3.41
C THR A 7 4.95 4.84 2.13
N ILE A 8 3.61 4.92 2.24
CA ILE A 8 2.73 5.04 1.08
C ILE A 8 3.02 6.33 0.31
N LEU A 9 3.21 7.46 1.01
CA LEU A 9 3.56 8.74 0.39
C LEU A 9 4.87 8.65 -0.40
N VAL A 10 5.92 8.06 0.20
CA VAL A 10 7.23 7.90 -0.46
C VAL A 10 7.09 7.08 -1.75
N VAL A 11 6.35 5.96 -1.72
CA VAL A 11 6.12 5.12 -2.90
C VAL A 11 5.32 5.85 -3.97
N ALA A 12 4.27 6.57 -3.59
CA ALA A 12 3.45 7.34 -4.53
C ALA A 12 4.25 8.46 -5.21
N VAL A 13 5.04 9.21 -4.44
CA VAL A 13 5.95 10.24 -4.96
C VAL A 13 7.01 9.63 -5.88
N TYR A 14 7.61 8.51 -5.49
CA TYR A 14 8.57 7.79 -6.33
C TYR A 14 7.95 7.36 -7.68
N ASN A 15 6.70 6.88 -7.66
CA ASN A 15 5.99 6.49 -8.88
C ASN A 15 5.75 7.67 -9.83
N ILE A 16 5.43 8.86 -9.31
CA ILE A 16 5.25 10.09 -10.11
C ILE A 16 6.55 10.44 -10.84
N PHE A 17 7.68 10.47 -10.13
CA PHE A 17 8.98 10.82 -10.72
C PHE A 17 9.54 9.72 -11.64
N SER A 18 9.27 8.45 -11.32
CA SER A 18 9.78 7.29 -12.08
C SER A 18 8.89 6.87 -13.25
N ALA A 19 7.73 7.51 -13.44
CA ALA A 19 6.77 7.17 -14.50
C ALA A 19 7.35 7.35 -15.93
N SER A 20 8.44 8.11 -16.09
CA SER A 20 8.96 8.50 -17.40
C SER A 20 10.20 7.73 -17.88
N ASN A 21 11.20 7.37 -17.05
CA ASN A 21 12.55 7.08 -17.61
C ASN A 21 13.52 6.15 -16.81
N SER A 22 13.09 5.24 -15.93
CA SER A 22 14.07 4.44 -15.15
C SER A 22 14.63 3.22 -15.92
N PRO A 23 15.96 2.96 -15.89
CA PRO A 23 16.54 1.71 -16.40
C PRO A 23 16.05 0.49 -15.63
N LYS A 24 15.87 -0.64 -16.32
CA LYS A 24 15.22 -1.86 -15.79
C LYS A 24 15.93 -2.48 -14.58
N TYR A 25 17.26 -2.36 -14.48
CA TYR A 25 18.06 -2.99 -13.43
C TYR A 25 18.00 -2.24 -12.09
N GLU A 26 18.16 -0.91 -12.08
CA GLU A 26 17.98 -0.08 -10.88
C GLU A 26 16.57 -0.21 -10.29
N ARG A 27 15.58 -0.37 -11.16
CA ARG A 27 14.18 -0.53 -10.75
C ARG A 27 13.95 -1.80 -9.92
N MET A 28 14.66 -2.90 -10.18
CA MET A 28 14.45 -4.16 -9.46
C MET A 28 14.89 -4.08 -8.00
N GLY A 29 16.08 -3.51 -7.74
CA GLY A 29 16.60 -3.37 -6.37
C GLY A 29 15.73 -2.44 -5.52
N ILE A 30 15.34 -1.30 -6.07
CA ILE A 30 14.46 -0.33 -5.37
C ILE A 30 13.10 -0.97 -5.06
N LEU A 31 12.50 -1.70 -6.00
CA LEU A 31 11.24 -2.39 -5.77
C LEU A 31 11.34 -3.47 -4.68
N PHE A 32 12.43 -4.24 -4.66
CA PHE A 32 12.65 -5.27 -3.64
C PHE A 32 12.76 -4.65 -2.24
N PHE A 33 13.64 -3.66 -2.07
CA PHE A 33 13.80 -2.98 -0.79
C PHE A 33 12.52 -2.27 -0.36
N SER A 34 11.85 -1.56 -1.28
CA SER A 34 10.59 -0.89 -0.99
C SER A 34 9.51 -1.87 -0.53
N THR A 35 9.37 -3.01 -1.21
CA THR A 35 8.38 -4.05 -0.85
C THR A 35 8.68 -4.66 0.51
N LEU A 36 9.95 -4.95 0.81
CA LEU A 36 10.36 -5.51 2.10
C LEU A 36 10.04 -4.53 3.25
N PHE A 37 10.49 -3.28 3.14
CA PHE A 37 10.25 -2.27 4.18
C PHE A 37 8.76 -1.94 4.34
N PHE A 38 8.02 -1.88 3.23
CA PHE A 38 6.58 -1.71 3.25
C PHE A 38 5.91 -2.83 4.05
N GLY A 39 6.22 -4.09 3.71
CA GLY A 39 5.69 -5.27 4.40
C GLY A 39 6.03 -5.31 5.89
N LEU A 40 7.27 -4.97 6.27
CA LEU A 40 7.69 -4.92 7.67
C LEU A 40 6.95 -3.83 8.45
N ILE A 41 6.88 -2.61 7.92
CA ILE A 41 6.23 -1.47 8.59
C ILE A 41 4.73 -1.73 8.75
N HIS A 42 4.07 -2.27 7.72
CA HIS A 42 2.64 -2.60 7.77
C HIS A 42 2.39 -3.80 8.69
N GLY A 43 3.18 -4.87 8.59
CA GLY A 43 3.06 -6.05 9.45
C GLY A 43 3.22 -5.72 10.94
N LEU A 44 4.18 -4.86 11.29
CA LEU A 44 4.34 -4.36 12.66
C LEU A 44 3.20 -3.40 13.07
N GLY A 45 2.69 -2.60 12.13
CA GLY A 45 1.51 -1.75 12.37
C GLY A 45 0.26 -2.55 12.70
N PHE A 46 0.03 -3.65 11.99
CA PHE A 46 -1.09 -4.57 12.23
C PHE A 46 -0.98 -5.33 13.55
N ALA A 47 0.20 -5.45 14.15
CA ALA A 47 0.35 -6.09 15.46
C ALA A 47 -0.42 -5.33 16.57
N ARG A 48 -0.59 -4.01 16.43
CA ARG A 48 -1.40 -3.19 17.33
C ARG A 48 -2.89 -3.49 17.15
N GLU A 49 -3.37 -3.51 15.92
CA GLU A 49 -4.75 -3.86 15.57
C GLU A 49 -5.12 -5.27 16.02
N PHE A 50 -4.21 -6.22 15.80
CA PHE A 50 -4.35 -7.60 16.25
C PHE A 50 -4.50 -7.71 17.78
N LYS A 51 -3.71 -6.92 18.54
CA LYS A 51 -3.79 -6.90 20.00
C LYS A 51 -5.14 -6.34 20.49
N MET A 52 -5.73 -5.40 19.79
CA MET A 52 -7.08 -4.90 20.09
C MET A 52 -8.16 -5.94 19.73
N PHE A 53 -7.98 -6.65 18.62
CA PHE A 53 -8.90 -7.68 18.13
C PHE A 53 -8.96 -8.92 19.03
N ILE A 54 -7.83 -9.35 19.60
CA ILE A 54 -7.74 -10.63 20.33
C ILE A 54 -8.34 -10.61 21.74
N GLY A 55 -8.60 -9.43 22.31
CA GLY A 55 -9.17 -9.28 23.65
C GLY A 55 -8.44 -10.08 24.74
N ARG A 56 -9.19 -10.62 25.71
CA ARG A 56 -8.70 -11.55 26.76
C ARG A 56 -8.82 -13.03 26.36
N SER A 57 -8.76 -13.37 25.08
CA SER A 57 -8.93 -14.78 24.68
C SER A 57 -7.76 -15.65 25.16
N GLU A 58 -8.07 -16.87 25.62
CA GLU A 58 -7.05 -17.80 26.13
C GLU A 58 -6.19 -18.43 25.02
N SER A 59 -6.66 -18.41 23.77
CA SER A 59 -5.98 -19.02 22.61
C SER A 59 -5.60 -17.98 21.56
N LYS A 60 -4.29 -17.86 21.28
CA LYS A 60 -3.75 -16.80 20.41
C LYS A 60 -3.57 -17.19 18.94
N LEU A 61 -3.47 -18.49 18.65
CA LEU A 61 -3.13 -18.98 17.32
C LEU A 61 -4.29 -18.89 16.33
N LEU A 62 -5.50 -19.25 16.74
CA LEU A 62 -6.66 -19.23 15.85
C LEU A 62 -7.02 -17.80 15.41
N PRO A 63 -7.10 -16.80 16.31
CA PRO A 63 -7.36 -15.41 15.89
C PRO A 63 -6.24 -14.85 15.01
N LEU A 64 -4.98 -15.28 15.21
CA LEU A 64 -3.85 -14.84 14.38
C LEU A 64 -4.00 -15.32 12.94
N ILE A 65 -4.41 -16.57 12.75
CA ILE A 65 -4.63 -17.15 11.42
C ILE A 65 -5.81 -16.46 10.73
N GLU A 66 -6.93 -16.25 11.44
CA GLU A 66 -8.09 -15.54 10.89
C GLU A 66 -7.75 -14.11 10.46
N PHE A 67 -7.01 -13.39 11.31
CA PHE A 67 -6.56 -12.03 11.01
C PHE A 67 -5.60 -11.99 9.81
N ALA A 68 -4.61 -12.88 9.77
CA ALA A 68 -3.64 -12.94 8.67
C ALA A 68 -4.31 -13.34 7.34
N LEU A 69 -5.20 -14.33 7.34
CA LEU A 69 -5.97 -14.71 6.15
C LEU A 69 -6.88 -13.57 5.69
N GLY A 70 -7.51 -12.85 6.62
CA GLY A 70 -8.32 -11.68 6.29
C GLY A 70 -7.51 -10.60 5.55
N ILE A 71 -6.30 -10.29 6.02
CA ILE A 71 -5.39 -9.33 5.38
C ILE A 71 -4.99 -9.82 3.98
N GLU A 72 -4.57 -11.07 3.84
CA GLU A 72 -4.10 -11.62 2.57
C GLU A 72 -5.23 -11.62 1.52
N VAL A 73 -6.44 -12.04 1.91
CA VAL A 73 -7.61 -12.03 1.01
C VAL A 73 -7.97 -10.60 0.61
N ALA A 74 -7.97 -9.65 1.55
CA ALA A 74 -8.21 -8.24 1.24
C ALA A 74 -7.16 -7.70 0.25
N GLN A 75 -5.87 -8.04 0.43
CA GLN A 75 -4.81 -7.62 -0.47
C GLN A 75 -5.01 -8.15 -1.90
N VAL A 76 -5.35 -9.44 -2.05
CA VAL A 76 -5.62 -10.05 -3.37
C VAL A 76 -6.81 -9.37 -4.06
N ILE A 77 -7.90 -9.12 -3.32
CA ILE A 77 -9.08 -8.45 -3.86
C ILE A 77 -8.74 -7.04 -4.34
N ILE A 78 -8.04 -6.24 -3.53
CA ILE A 78 -7.66 -4.87 -3.89
C ILE A 78 -6.72 -4.85 -5.10
N VAL A 79 -5.71 -5.73 -5.13
CA VAL A 79 -4.80 -5.85 -6.30
C VAL A 79 -5.59 -6.19 -7.56
N PHE A 80 -6.51 -7.15 -7.47
CA PHE A 80 -7.36 -7.52 -8.60
C PHE A 80 -8.18 -6.34 -9.11
N VAL A 81 -8.84 -5.60 -8.21
CA VAL A 81 -9.65 -4.41 -8.58
C VAL A 81 -8.79 -3.35 -9.26
N VAL A 82 -7.62 -3.01 -8.70
CA VAL A 82 -6.73 -2.00 -9.29
C VAL A 82 -6.23 -2.43 -10.67
N LEU A 83 -5.85 -3.70 -10.84
CA LEU A 83 -5.43 -4.24 -12.13
C LEU A 83 -6.57 -4.27 -13.14
N PHE A 84 -7.77 -4.64 -12.72
CA PHE A 84 -8.96 -4.68 -13.56
C PHE A 84 -9.36 -3.28 -14.04
N LEU A 85 -9.39 -2.29 -13.15
CA LEU A 85 -9.64 -0.90 -13.50
C LEU A 85 -8.54 -0.36 -14.43
N GLY A 86 -7.27 -0.71 -14.18
CA GLY A 86 -6.16 -0.33 -15.06
C GLY A 86 -6.19 -1.03 -16.41
N PHE A 87 -6.75 -2.23 -16.49
CA PHE A 87 -7.04 -2.90 -17.75
C PHE A 87 -8.15 -2.18 -18.51
N LEU A 88 -9.28 -1.87 -17.85
CA LEU A 88 -10.40 -1.15 -18.46
C LEU A 88 -9.98 0.25 -18.94
N GLY A 89 -9.22 0.99 -18.12
CA GLY A 89 -8.66 2.30 -18.46
C GLY A 89 -7.80 2.27 -19.72
N ARG A 90 -6.98 1.22 -19.88
CA ARG A 90 -6.14 1.06 -21.07
C ARG A 90 -6.92 0.56 -22.29
N THR A 91 -7.88 -0.34 -22.11
CA THR A 91 -8.61 -0.97 -23.22
C THR A 91 -9.70 -0.05 -23.77
N VAL A 92 -10.48 0.61 -22.90
CA VAL A 92 -11.61 1.46 -23.29
C VAL A 92 -11.16 2.88 -23.58
N PHE A 93 -10.38 3.49 -22.67
CA PHE A 93 -10.00 4.90 -22.77
C PHE A 93 -8.62 5.12 -23.39
N ARG A 94 -7.88 4.04 -23.72
CA ARG A 94 -6.55 4.08 -24.36
C ARG A 94 -5.52 4.93 -23.59
N PHE A 95 -5.66 5.00 -22.26
CA PHE A 95 -4.71 5.73 -21.43
C PHE A 95 -3.30 5.12 -21.53
N SER A 96 -2.29 5.99 -21.57
CA SER A 96 -0.92 5.53 -21.53
C SER A 96 -0.61 4.95 -20.13
N ARG A 97 0.34 4.01 -20.06
CA ARG A 97 0.78 3.47 -18.75
C ARG A 97 1.29 4.59 -17.83
N ARG A 98 1.91 5.61 -18.42
CA ARG A 98 2.43 6.77 -17.70
C ARG A 98 1.28 7.55 -17.04
N ASP A 99 0.24 7.87 -17.81
CA ASP A 99 -0.90 8.64 -17.29
C ASP A 99 -1.64 7.88 -16.20
N TRP A 100 -1.83 6.57 -16.39
CA TRP A 100 -2.40 5.70 -15.36
C TRP A 100 -1.59 5.75 -14.05
N MET A 101 -0.27 5.60 -14.13
CA MET A 101 0.60 5.67 -12.94
C MET A 101 0.56 7.05 -12.28
N MET A 102 0.57 8.14 -13.06
CA MET A 102 0.52 9.52 -12.53
C MET A 102 -0.80 9.81 -11.81
N VAL A 103 -1.94 9.46 -12.42
CA VAL A 103 -3.27 9.71 -11.84
C VAL A 103 -3.47 8.92 -10.55
N VAL A 104 -3.19 7.62 -10.57
CA VAL A 104 -3.35 6.77 -9.38
C VAL A 104 -2.41 7.25 -8.26
N SER A 105 -1.16 7.59 -8.57
CA SER A 105 -0.22 8.08 -7.56
C SER A 105 -0.65 9.43 -6.98
N ALA A 106 -1.18 10.35 -7.80
CA ALA A 106 -1.70 11.63 -7.33
C ALA A 106 -2.93 11.47 -6.40
N LEU A 107 -3.84 10.55 -6.72
CA LEU A 107 -4.95 10.19 -5.85
C LEU A 107 -4.47 9.64 -4.51
N VAL A 108 -3.49 8.73 -4.53
CA VAL A 108 -2.89 8.17 -3.31
C VAL A 108 -2.24 9.26 -2.46
N VAL A 109 -1.45 10.18 -3.06
CA VAL A 109 -0.88 11.33 -2.34
C VAL A 109 -1.99 12.15 -1.68
N GLY A 110 -3.05 12.47 -2.42
CA GLY A 110 -4.18 13.25 -1.91
C GLY A 110 -4.90 12.60 -0.72
N MET A 111 -5.04 11.26 -0.73
CA MET A 111 -5.63 10.52 0.39
C MET A 111 -4.70 10.41 1.60
N VAL A 112 -3.39 10.34 1.37
CA VAL A 112 -2.40 10.11 2.43
C VAL A 112 -2.08 11.39 3.20
N ILE A 113 -2.10 12.56 2.57
CA ILE A 113 -1.87 13.85 3.23
C ILE A 113 -2.75 14.05 4.49
N PRO A 114 -4.09 13.90 4.44
CA PRO A 114 -4.91 14.04 5.64
C PRO A 114 -4.65 12.94 6.67
N MET A 115 -4.24 11.73 6.27
CA MET A 115 -3.85 10.67 7.21
C MET A 115 -2.57 11.02 7.99
N ILE A 116 -1.64 11.73 7.35
CA ILE A 116 -0.42 12.23 8.00
C ILE A 116 -0.76 13.36 8.96
N ILE A 117 -1.51 14.37 8.49
CA ILE A 117 -1.83 15.57 9.29
C ILE A 117 -2.62 15.21 10.55
N ASN A 118 -3.59 14.29 10.44
CA ASN A 118 -4.41 13.88 11.58
C ASN A 118 -3.78 12.78 12.44
N SER A 119 -2.49 12.47 12.25
CA SER A 119 -1.81 11.48 13.09
C SER A 119 -1.47 12.07 14.46
N GLU A 120 -1.54 11.24 15.50
CA GLU A 120 -1.20 11.57 16.90
C GLU A 120 0.20 12.19 17.10
N PHE A 121 1.06 12.16 16.08
CA PHE A 121 2.41 12.73 16.13
C PHE A 121 2.46 14.20 15.70
N LEU A 122 1.44 14.67 14.98
CA LEU A 122 1.32 16.05 14.46
C LEU A 122 0.12 16.80 15.06
N SER A 123 -0.84 16.09 15.67
CA SER A 123 -1.98 16.63 16.45
C SER A 123 -1.67 16.68 17.94
#